data_AF-A0A557RNE8-F1
#
_entry.id   AF-A0A557RNE8-F1
#
_cell.length_a   1.000
_cell.length_b   1.000
_cell.length_c   1.000
_cell.angle_alpha   90.00
_cell.angle_beta   90.00
_cell.angle_gamma   90.00
#
_symmetry.space_group_name_H-M   'P 1'
#
loop_
_entity.id
_entity.type
_entity.pdbx_description
1 polymer ?
#
loop_
_entity_poly.entity_id
_entity_poly.type
_entity_poly.pdbx_seq_one_letter_code
_entity_poly.pdbx_strand_id
1 'polypeptide(L)'
;MRLTDQQVAAIRRAVSADDDARGGDVDLLVVLPEPVERPAMLSAQLSAKISRHLHGRSVDVVLSAPNLTTTPVHEVAAQEGVTLL
;
A
#
# COMPACT_ATOMS: atom_id res chain seq x y z
N MET A 1 -4.31 18.96 8.02
CA MET A 1 -4.33 17.58 8.55
C MET A 1 -3.12 16.83 7.97
N ARG A 2 -1.98 16.86 8.66
CA ARG A 2 -0.78 16.07 8.31
C ARG A 2 -1.06 14.66 8.81
N LEU A 3 -1.25 13.71 7.89
CA LEU A 3 -1.78 12.40 8.25
C LEU A 3 -0.76 11.49 8.92
N THR A 4 0.54 11.78 8.87
CA THR A 4 1.57 11.08 9.64
C THR A 4 2.88 11.87 9.58
N ASP A 5 3.65 11.90 10.67
CA ASP A 5 5.07 12.30 10.65
C ASP A 5 5.96 11.19 10.03
N GLN A 6 5.37 10.05 9.66
CA GLN A 6 6.07 8.95 8.98
C GLN A 6 6.43 9.32 7.55
N GLN A 7 7.72 9.19 7.24
CA GLN A 7 8.23 9.32 5.88
C GLN A 7 7.92 8.05 5.08
N VAL A 8 7.33 8.18 3.89
CA VAL A 8 7.17 7.05 2.98
C VAL A 8 8.50 6.81 2.26
N ALA A 9 9.05 5.61 2.39
CA ALA A 9 10.31 5.25 1.74
C ALA A 9 10.10 4.76 0.31
N ALA A 10 9.02 4.02 0.05
CA ALA A 10 8.65 3.57 -1.29
C ALA A 10 7.16 3.25 -1.40
N ILE A 11 6.60 3.42 -2.60
CA ILE A 11 5.28 2.91 -2.98
C ILE A 11 5.48 1.97 -4.16
N ARG A 12 4.88 0.79 -4.08
CA ARG A 12 4.90 -0.20 -5.15
C ARG A 12 3.49 -0.66 -5.45
N ARG A 13 3.17 -0.89 -6.71
CA ARG A 13 1.95 -1.63 -7.05
C ARG A 13 2.18 -3.11 -6.71
N ALA A 14 1.32 -3.67 -5.87
CA ALA A 14 1.29 -5.11 -5.63
C ALA A 14 0.54 -5.77 -6.80
N VAL A 15 1.03 -6.92 -7.26
CA VAL A 15 0.38 -7.70 -8.31
C VAL A 15 -0.54 -8.70 -7.59
N SER A 16 -1.84 -8.62 -7.84
CA SER A 16 -2.79 -9.64 -7.39
C SER A 16 -2.81 -10.80 -8.38
N ALA A 17 -3.12 -12.01 -7.91
CA ALA A 17 -3.26 -13.19 -8.76
C ALA A 17 -4.43 -13.06 -9.77
N ASP A 18 -5.33 -12.09 -9.59
CA ASP A 18 -6.51 -11.82 -10.43
C ASP A 18 -6.35 -10.63 -11.39
N ASP A 19 -5.12 -10.24 -11.75
CA ASP A 19 -4.79 -9.02 -12.54
C ASP A 19 -5.40 -8.97 -13.97
N ASP A 20 -6.17 -9.98 -14.38
CA ASP A 20 -6.88 -10.07 -15.67
C ASP A 20 -8.15 -9.18 -15.73
N ALA A 21 -8.64 -8.65 -14.61
CA ALA A 21 -9.80 -7.76 -14.58
C ALA A 21 -9.42 -6.32 -15.00
N ARG A 22 -9.43 -6.05 -16.31
CA ARG A 22 -9.26 -4.72 -16.92
C ARG A 22 -10.25 -3.69 -16.35
N GLY A 23 -9.81 -2.99 -15.29
CA GLY A 23 -10.56 -1.94 -14.58
C GLY A 23 -10.57 -2.07 -13.05
N GLY A 24 -10.03 -3.18 -12.51
CA GLY A 24 -10.16 -3.60 -11.11
C GLY A 24 -9.38 -2.81 -10.07
N ASP A 25 -9.50 -3.28 -8.83
CA ASP A 25 -8.92 -2.72 -7.61
C ASP A 25 -7.40 -2.48 -7.75
N VAL A 26 -6.87 -1.45 -7.08
CA VAL A 26 -5.45 -1.10 -7.12
C VAL A 26 -4.79 -1.55 -5.82
N ASP A 27 -3.94 -2.55 -5.88
CA ASP A 27 -3.18 -3.00 -4.70
C ASP A 27 -1.86 -2.22 -4.60
N LEU A 28 -1.60 -1.64 -3.43
CA LEU A 28 -0.40 -0.86 -3.15
C LEU A 28 0.33 -1.41 -1.93
N LEU A 29 1.63 -1.66 -2.09
CA LEU A 29 2.55 -1.85 -1.00
C LEU A 29 3.22 -0.51 -0.66
N VAL A 30 3.04 -0.05 0.58
CA VAL A 30 3.68 1.16 1.12
C VAL A 30 4.75 0.75 2.12
N VAL A 31 6.01 1.10 1.84
CA VAL A 31 7.15 0.80 2.69
C VAL A 31 7.47 2.01 3.56
N LEU A 32 7.51 1.78 4.86
CA LEU A 32 7.75 2.79 5.90
C LEU A 32 9.03 2.41 6.66
N PRO A 33 9.97 3.34 6.85
CA PRO A 33 11.23 3.09 7.54
C PRO A 33 11.05 3.03 9.06
N GLU A 34 9.92 3.51 9.58
CA GLU A 34 9.62 3.62 11.00
C GLU A 34 8.48 2.68 11.42
N PRO A 35 8.49 2.17 12.67
CA PRO A 35 7.39 1.40 13.23
C PRO A 35 6.05 2.12 13.15
N VAL A 36 4.98 1.39 12.85
CA VAL A 36 3.61 1.90 12.76
C VAL A 36 2.82 1.49 14.00
N GLU A 37 2.38 2.45 14.81
CA GLU A 37 1.58 2.18 16.02
C GLU A 37 0.20 1.58 15.70
N ARG A 38 -0.46 2.08 14.64
CA ARG A 38 -1.83 1.70 14.28
C ARG A 38 -1.95 1.31 12.80
N PRO A 39 -1.44 0.13 12.41
CA PRO A 39 -1.25 -0.25 11.01
C PRO A 39 -2.56 -0.31 10.23
N ALA A 40 -3.59 -0.94 10.79
CA ALA A 40 -4.91 -1.05 10.16
C ALA A 40 -5.56 0.33 9.91
N MET A 41 -5.41 1.27 10.86
CA MET A 41 -5.96 2.62 10.68
C MET A 41 -5.21 3.39 9.60
N LEU A 42 -3.87 3.29 9.60
CA LEU A 42 -3.04 3.97 8.60
C LEU A 42 -3.33 3.43 7.19
N SER A 43 -3.38 2.10 7.03
CA SER A 43 -3.77 1.43 5.78
C SER A 43 -5.13 1.94 5.29
N ALA A 44 -6.18 1.89 6.13
CA ALA A 44 -7.51 2.35 5.75
C ALA A 44 -7.56 3.83 5.37
N GLN A 45 -6.82 4.70 6.08
CA GLN A 45 -6.74 6.12 5.77
C GLN A 45 -6.05 6.37 4.42
N LEU A 46 -4.97 5.64 4.13
CA LEU A 46 -4.26 5.72 2.86
C LEU A 46 -5.14 5.20 1.72
N SER A 47 -5.76 4.03 1.85
CA SER A 47 -6.72 3.48 0.88
C SER A 47 -7.81 4.49 0.54
N ALA A 48 -8.48 5.04 1.56
CA ALA A 48 -9.55 6.01 1.36
C ALA A 48 -9.05 7.31 0.70
N LYS A 49 -7.86 7.78 1.06
CA LYS A 49 -7.28 8.99 0.47
C LYS A 49 -6.91 8.77 -0.99
N ILE A 50 -6.24 7.68 -1.31
CA ILE A 50 -5.78 7.37 -2.66
C ILE A 50 -6.97 7.06 -3.56
N SER A 51 -7.94 6.27 -3.08
CA SER A 51 -9.21 6.00 -3.78
C SER A 51 -9.91 7.30 -4.22
N ARG A 52 -10.01 8.29 -3.33
CA ARG A 52 -10.59 9.62 -3.68
C ARG A 52 -9.80 10.35 -4.78
N HIS A 53 -8.47 10.23 -4.80
CA HIS A 53 -7.64 10.82 -5.86
C HIS A 53 -7.75 10.04 -7.18
N LEU A 54 -8.07 8.74 -7.11
CA LEU A 54 -8.32 7.88 -8.26
C LEU A 54 -9.82 7.82 -8.64
N HIS A 55 -10.55 8.92 -8.42
CA HIS A 55 -11.97 9.07 -8.78
C HIS A 55 -12.90 7.97 -8.21
N GLY A 56 -12.60 7.49 -7.00
CA GLY A 56 -13.41 6.47 -6.32
C GLY A 56 -13.07 5.03 -6.71
N ARG A 57 -12.01 4.80 -7.49
CA ARG A 57 -11.48 3.45 -7.73
C ARG A 57 -11.08 2.80 -6.40
N SER A 58 -11.39 1.52 -6.23
CA SER A 58 -10.99 0.76 -5.04
C SER A 58 -9.46 0.67 -4.98
N VAL A 59 -8.91 0.82 -3.77
CA VAL A 59 -7.47 0.76 -3.52
C VAL A 59 -7.24 -0.03 -2.24
N ASP A 60 -6.57 -1.16 -2.33
CA ASP A 60 -6.08 -1.87 -1.15
C ASP A 60 -4.65 -1.43 -0.83
N VAL A 61 -4.38 -1.16 0.44
CA VAL A 61 -3.07 -0.68 0.89
C VAL A 61 -2.52 -1.63 1.93
N VAL A 62 -1.43 -2.30 1.56
CA VAL A 62 -0.62 -3.12 2.46
C VAL A 62 0.58 -2.31 2.95
N LEU A 63 0.84 -2.34 4.25
CA LEU A 63 1.98 -1.64 4.85
C LEU A 63 3.14 -2.61 5.10
N SER A 64 4.35 -2.16 4.82
CA SER A 64 5.59 -2.77 5.30
C SER A 64 6.28 -1.79 6.24
N ALA A 65 6.58 -2.22 7.46
CA ALA A 65 7.29 -1.43 8.46
C ALA A 65 8.06 -2.36 9.41
N PRO A 66 9.09 -1.86 10.14
CA PRO A 66 9.95 -2.71 10.97
C PRO A 66 9.23 -3.54 12.04
N ASN A 67 8.08 -3.09 12.53
CA ASN A 67 7.28 -3.78 13.54
C ASN A 67 6.17 -4.66 12.99
N LEU A 68 6.07 -4.81 11.66
CA LEU A 68 5.04 -5.62 11.00
C LEU A 68 5.63 -6.91 10.46
N THR A 69 4.85 -7.98 10.57
CA THR A 69 5.23 -9.28 9.98
C THR A 69 5.18 -9.18 8.46
N THR A 70 6.27 -9.56 7.81
CA THR A 70 6.32 -9.77 6.36
C THR A 70 5.48 -10.99 6.01
N THR A 71 4.58 -10.84 5.04
CA THR A 71 3.75 -11.90 4.49
C THR A 71 4.08 -12.12 3.02
N PRO A 72 3.63 -13.22 2.39
CA PRO A 72 3.95 -13.50 0.98
C PRO A 72 3.58 -12.37 0.01
N VAL A 73 2.51 -11.60 0.28
CA VAL A 73 2.14 -10.44 -0.55
C VAL A 73 3.20 -9.33 -0.49
N HIS A 74 3.87 -9.15 0.64
CA HIS A 74 4.99 -8.21 0.76
C HIS A 74 6.17 -8.65 -0.11
N GLU A 75 6.46 -9.95 -0.13
CA GLU A 75 7.57 -10.51 -0.90
C GLU A 75 7.33 -10.40 -2.40
N VAL A 76 6.15 -10.81 -2.87
CA VAL A 76 5.76 -10.71 -4.29
C VAL A 76 5.75 -9.25 -4.75
N ALA A 77 5.15 -8.33 -3.99
CA ALA A 77 5.14 -6.91 -4.34
C ALA A 77 6.54 -6.25 -4.28
N ALA A 78 7.44 -6.74 -3.42
CA ALA A 78 8.83 -6.27 -3.39
C ALA A 78 9.66 -6.79 -4.57
N GLN A 79 9.39 -8.01 -5.06
CA GLN A 79 10.11 -8.64 -6.15
C GLN A 79 9.59 -8.23 -7.53
N GLU A 80 8.26 -8.20 -7.69
CA GLU A 80 7.59 -8.05 -8.98
C GLU A 80 6.87 -6.71 -9.13
N GLY A 81 6.68 -5.98 -8.03
CA GLY A 81 5.93 -4.73 -8.03
C GLY A 81 6.66 -3.58 -8.74
N VAL A 82 5.90 -2.77 -9.47
CA VAL A 82 6.39 -1.55 -10.11
C VAL A 82 6.52 -0.44 -9.08
N THR A 83 7.71 0.16 -8.97
CA THR A 83 7.95 1.30 -8.08
C THR A 83 7.31 2.56 -8.64
N LEU A 84 6.52 3.25 -7.82
CA LEU A 84 5.89 4.52 -8.11
C LEU A 84 6.61 5.58 -7.23
N LEU A 85 7.42 6.43 -7.87
CA LEU A 85 8.19 7.51 -7.21
C LEU A 85 7.48 8.86 -7.35
#